data_AF-S9UW94-F1
#
_entry.id   AF-S9UW94-F1
#
_cell.length_a   1.000
_cell.length_b   1.000
_cell.length_c   1.000
_cell.angle_alpha   90.00
_cell.angle_beta   90.00
_cell.angle_gamma   90.00
#
_symmetry.space_group_name_H-M   'P 1'
#
loop_
_entity.id
_entity.type
_entity.pdbx_description
1 polymer ?
#
loop_
_entity_poly.entity_id
_entity_poly.type
_entity_poly.pdbx_seq_one_letter_code
_entity_poly.pdbx_strand_id
1 'polypeptide(L)'
;MATIALTTKAGHRVEVPKEFAEQHFGCIKDVAKLVNEADKTDAAPAVEETQLDNLDMADAALDALVAFIALPEKSRTVNIPKPLRDPLKNIVADDVYKWLTGSETKKVHVDVLNLAVYLKYDEMSCAAAAYVAERLDEVAKQAPDIMTGAEHIRNYLNLKNEWSEEEMKHLAKEMAYAKEVNSSAY
;
A
#
# COMPACT_ATOMS: atom_id res chain seq x y z
N MET A 1 0.46 11.55 27.07
CA MET A 1 -0.19 11.88 25.78
C MET A 1 -1.08 10.70 25.43
N ALA A 2 -2.29 10.94 24.92
CA ALA A 2 -3.16 9.84 24.49
C ALA A 2 -2.60 9.20 23.20
N THR A 3 -2.70 7.88 23.09
CA THR A 3 -2.26 7.10 21.93
C THR A 3 -3.38 6.21 21.40
N ILE A 4 -3.24 5.79 20.14
CA ILE A 4 -4.08 4.80 19.47
C ILE A 4 -3.19 3.58 19.23
N ALA A 5 -3.67 2.42 19.66
CA ALA A 5 -2.97 1.16 19.45
C ALA A 5 -3.38 0.52 18.13
N LEU A 6 -2.39 0.07 17.36
CA LEU A 6 -2.59 -0.77 16.19
C LEU A 6 -1.95 -2.12 16.47
N THR A 7 -2.73 -3.20 16.34
CA THR A 7 -2.30 -4.56 16.69
C THR A 7 -2.49 -5.50 15.49
N THR A 8 -1.42 -6.20 15.07
CA THR A 8 -1.53 -7.27 14.06
C THR A 8 -2.23 -8.51 14.63
N LYS A 9 -2.71 -9.40 13.77
CA LYS A 9 -3.19 -10.73 14.20
C LYS A 9 -2.13 -11.55 14.95
N ALA A 10 -0.85 -11.29 14.69
CA ALA A 10 0.27 -11.93 15.37
C ALA A 10 0.52 -11.37 16.79
N GLY A 11 -0.18 -10.29 17.17
CA GLY A 11 -0.07 -9.64 18.47
C GLY A 11 1.00 -8.55 18.54
N HIS A 12 1.64 -8.18 17.42
CA HIS A 12 2.55 -7.04 17.39
C HIS A 12 1.77 -5.75 17.50
N ARG A 13 2.16 -4.89 18.44
CA ARG A 13 1.44 -3.68 18.81
C ARG A 13 2.34 -2.46 18.65
N VAL A 14 1.85 -1.46 17.91
CA VAL A 14 2.48 -0.13 17.83
C VAL A 14 1.51 0.93 18.35
N GLU A 15 2.06 2.00 18.92
CA GLU A 15 1.28 3.11 19.44
C GLU A 15 1.55 4.37 18.61
N VAL A 16 0.48 5.01 18.16
CA VAL A 16 0.53 6.27 17.39
C VAL A 16 -0.09 7.38 18.25
N PRO A 17 0.48 8.60 18.28
CA PRO A 17 -0.14 9.72 18.98
C PRO A 17 -1.56 9.95 18.49
N LYS A 18 -2.52 10.07 19.41
CA LYS A 18 -3.95 10.21 19.09
C LYS A 18 -4.22 11.41 18.18
N GLU A 19 -3.65 12.56 18.51
CA GLU A 19 -3.79 13.80 17.72
C GLU A 19 -3.33 13.61 16.27
N PHE A 20 -2.19 12.93 16.08
CA PHE A 20 -1.67 12.62 14.75
C PHE A 20 -2.63 11.70 13.97
N ALA A 21 -3.08 10.63 14.62
CA ALA A 21 -3.96 9.66 13.99
C ALA A 21 -5.32 10.27 13.62
N GLU A 22 -5.91 11.10 14.47
CA GLU A 22 -7.14 11.85 14.17
C GLU A 22 -6.94 12.85 13.03
N GLN A 23 -5.77 13.48 12.93
CA GLN A 23 -5.45 14.41 11.86
C GLN A 23 -5.22 13.72 10.51
N HIS A 24 -4.57 12.56 10.49
CA HIS A 24 -4.05 11.95 9.25
C HIS A 24 -4.75 10.67 8.82
N PHE A 25 -5.34 9.88 9.72
CA PHE A 25 -6.00 8.62 9.34
C PHE A 25 -7.48 8.85 9.05
N GLY A 26 -7.85 8.77 7.77
CA GLY A 26 -9.24 8.92 7.35
C GLY A 26 -10.16 7.86 7.96
N CYS A 27 -9.68 6.65 8.23
CA CYS A 27 -10.51 5.60 8.85
C CYS A 27 -11.00 6.00 10.25
N ILE A 28 -10.17 6.68 11.04
CA ILE A 28 -10.53 7.17 12.38
C ILE A 28 -11.58 8.27 12.27
N LYS A 29 -11.41 9.19 11.32
CA LYS A 29 -12.39 10.26 11.05
C LYS A 29 -13.75 9.68 10.65
N ASP A 30 -13.76 8.61 9.87
CA ASP A 30 -14.99 7.95 9.44
C ASP A 30 -15.70 7.23 10.60
N VAL A 31 -14.96 6.54 11.46
CA VAL A 31 -15.50 5.95 12.70
C VAL A 31 -16.10 7.03 13.59
N ALA A 32 -15.39 8.14 13.81
CA ALA A 32 -15.89 9.26 14.60
C ALA A 32 -17.19 9.86 14.03
N LYS A 33 -17.33 9.95 12.70
CA LYS A 33 -18.58 10.39 12.06
C LYS A 33 -19.73 9.42 12.34
N LEU A 34 -19.51 8.11 12.17
CA LEU A 34 -20.52 7.09 12.41
C LEU A 34 -21.01 7.09 13.86
N VAL A 35 -20.11 7.28 14.83
CA VAL A 35 -20.48 7.39 16.25
C VAL A 35 -21.30 8.65 16.51
N ASN A 36 -20.89 9.81 15.98
CA ASN A 36 -21.64 11.06 16.12
C ASN A 36 -23.03 11.03 15.44
N GLU A 37 -23.18 10.24 14.37
CA GLU A 37 -24.47 9.99 13.72
C GLU A 37 -25.34 9.02 14.53
N ALA A 38 -24.74 8.01 15.17
CA ALA A 38 -25.41 7.08 16.06
C ALA A 38 -25.84 7.73 17.39
N ASP A 39 -25.09 8.70 17.92
CA ASP A 39 -25.43 9.46 19.13
C ASP A 39 -26.70 10.35 18.98
N LYS A 40 -27.24 10.49 17.76
CA LYS A 40 -28.56 11.09 17.53
C LYS A 40 -29.72 10.12 17.79
N THR A 41 -29.42 8.87 18.13
CA THR A 41 -30.35 7.83 18.53
C THR A 41 -29.85 7.24 19.84
N ASP A 42 -30.59 7.45 20.94
CA ASP A 42 -30.19 7.18 22.32
C ASP A 42 -29.21 6.00 22.54
N ALA A 43 -28.14 6.31 23.28
CA ALA A 43 -27.11 5.46 23.88
C ALA A 43 -25.98 4.94 22.96
N ALA A 44 -24.96 5.76 22.69
CA ALA A 44 -23.65 5.25 22.28
C ALA A 44 -22.68 5.08 23.47
N PRO A 45 -21.91 3.99 23.52
CA PRO A 45 -20.83 3.81 24.50
C PRO A 45 -19.71 4.83 24.24
N ALA A 46 -19.15 5.38 25.33
CA ALA A 46 -17.99 6.25 25.27
C ALA A 46 -16.84 5.54 24.54
N VAL A 47 -16.39 6.10 23.42
CA VAL A 47 -15.25 5.59 22.65
C VAL A 47 -13.96 5.96 23.40
N GLU A 48 -13.71 5.29 24.52
CA GLU A 48 -12.56 5.63 25.37
C GLU A 48 -11.23 5.11 24.82
N GLU A 49 -11.20 4.10 23.93
CA GLU A 49 -9.95 3.70 23.28
C GLU A 49 -10.22 3.28 21.83
N THR A 50 -9.87 4.14 20.87
CA THR A 50 -9.83 3.73 19.47
C THR A 50 -8.61 2.81 19.32
N GLN A 51 -8.84 1.51 19.33
CA GLN A 51 -7.85 0.48 19.01
C GLN A 51 -8.19 -0.11 17.65
N LEU A 52 -7.16 -0.39 16.85
CA LEU A 52 -7.29 -1.08 15.56
C LEU A 52 -6.61 -2.44 15.69
N ASP A 53 -7.40 -3.48 15.94
CA ASP A 53 -6.91 -4.82 16.21
C ASP A 53 -7.10 -5.80 15.04
N ASN A 54 -6.42 -6.94 15.15
CA ASN A 54 -6.50 -8.05 14.18
C ASN A 54 -6.16 -7.64 12.75
N LEU A 55 -5.21 -6.71 12.59
CA LEU A 55 -4.73 -6.28 11.29
C LEU A 55 -4.04 -7.44 10.56
N ASP A 56 -4.51 -7.75 9.35
CA ASP A 56 -4.03 -8.84 8.51
C ASP A 56 -2.85 -8.40 7.64
N MET A 57 -1.71 -8.16 8.29
CA MET A 57 -0.49 -7.65 7.66
C MET A 57 0.74 -8.07 8.46
N ALA A 58 1.92 -8.01 7.83
CA ALA A 58 3.17 -8.27 8.53
C ALA A 58 3.47 -7.23 9.61
N ASP A 59 4.06 -7.65 10.72
CA ASP A 59 4.47 -6.78 11.84
C ASP A 59 5.40 -5.65 11.38
N ALA A 60 6.32 -5.96 10.45
CA ALA A 60 7.24 -4.99 9.86
C ALA A 60 6.54 -3.89 9.03
N ALA A 61 5.28 -4.08 8.62
CA ALA A 61 4.48 -3.02 8.01
C ALA A 61 4.02 -1.97 9.04
N LEU A 62 3.66 -2.40 10.26
CA LEU A 62 3.38 -1.48 11.38
C LEU A 62 4.64 -0.73 11.79
N ASP A 63 5.79 -1.41 11.84
CA ASP A 63 7.08 -0.73 12.09
C ASP A 63 7.41 0.30 11.00
N ALA A 64 7.10 -0.01 9.75
CA ALA A 64 7.28 0.91 8.63
C ALA A 64 6.35 2.13 8.74
N LEU A 65 5.12 1.96 9.23
CA LEU A 65 4.22 3.09 9.53
C LEU A 65 4.86 4.01 10.59
N VAL A 66 5.32 3.47 11.71
CA VAL A 66 5.97 4.26 12.76
C VAL A 66 7.20 4.98 12.22
N ALA A 67 8.01 4.30 11.42
CA ALA A 67 9.18 4.89 10.77
C ALA A 67 8.81 6.03 9.81
N PHE A 68 7.71 5.90 9.05
CA PHE A 68 7.22 6.95 8.17
C PHE A 68 6.70 8.16 8.94
N ILE A 69 5.94 7.94 10.02
CA ILE A 69 5.43 9.01 10.89
C ILE A 69 6.59 9.78 11.54
N ALA A 70 7.69 9.11 11.86
CA ALA A 70 8.89 9.75 12.41
C ALA A 70 9.67 10.62 11.40
N LEU A 71 9.36 10.53 10.10
CA LEU A 71 9.99 11.40 9.10
C LEU A 71 9.55 12.86 9.29
N PRO A 72 10.39 13.84 8.92
CA PRO A 72 10.01 15.26 8.95
C PRO A 72 8.73 15.48 8.15
N GLU A 73 7.80 16.26 8.68
CA GLU A 73 6.50 16.51 8.04
C GLU A 73 6.63 17.00 6.60
N LYS A 74 7.53 17.96 6.36
CA LYS A 74 7.86 18.49 5.04
C LYS A 74 8.32 17.44 4.03
N SER A 75 8.88 16.32 4.48
CA SER A 75 9.34 15.24 3.62
C SER A 75 8.19 14.33 3.21
N ARG A 76 7.20 14.14 4.09
CA ARG A 76 6.04 13.25 3.86
C ARG A 76 5.05 13.84 2.86
N THR A 77 4.93 15.16 2.80
CA THR A 77 4.00 15.85 1.89
C THR A 77 4.58 15.93 0.47
N VAL A 78 4.12 15.05 -0.43
CA VAL A 78 4.56 15.07 -1.83
C VAL A 78 3.36 15.03 -2.78
N ASN A 79 3.28 16.01 -3.67
CA ASN A 79 2.34 15.96 -4.80
C ASN A 79 2.95 15.10 -5.92
N ILE A 80 2.73 13.79 -5.82
CA ILE A 80 3.29 12.83 -6.79
C ILE A 80 2.41 12.84 -8.06
N PRO A 81 2.97 13.13 -9.24
CA PRO A 81 2.21 13.21 -10.48
C PRO A 81 1.64 11.85 -10.87
N LYS A 82 0.44 11.87 -11.45
CA LYS A 82 -0.25 10.68 -11.98
C LYS A 82 -0.57 10.95 -13.46
N PRO A 83 0.01 10.21 -14.42
CA PRO A 83 0.98 9.12 -14.25
C PRO A 83 2.38 9.63 -13.84
N LEU A 84 3.20 8.73 -13.29
CA LEU A 84 4.62 8.97 -13.09
C LEU A 84 5.31 9.14 -14.45
N ARG A 85 6.07 10.22 -14.61
CA ARG A 85 6.83 10.54 -15.83
C ARG A 85 8.34 10.44 -15.65
N ASP A 86 8.79 10.65 -14.42
CA ASP A 86 10.19 10.59 -14.01
C ASP A 86 10.36 9.55 -12.91
N PRO A 87 11.58 9.00 -12.73
CA PRO A 87 11.86 8.09 -11.62
C PRO A 87 11.50 8.71 -10.27
N LEU A 88 10.85 7.93 -9.40
CA LEU A 88 10.27 8.40 -8.14
C LEU A 88 11.31 9.04 -7.22
N LYS A 89 12.55 8.54 -7.23
CA LYS A 89 13.70 9.11 -6.50
C LYS A 89 13.99 10.58 -6.80
N ASN A 90 13.51 11.09 -7.94
CA ASN A 90 13.67 12.49 -8.35
C ASN A 90 12.46 13.35 -7.95
N ILE A 91 11.38 12.75 -7.47
CA ILE A 91 10.09 13.39 -7.17
C ILE A 91 9.88 13.50 -5.66
N VAL A 92 10.15 12.42 -4.92
CA VAL A 92 9.99 12.38 -3.46
C VAL A 92 11.28 12.79 -2.76
N ALA A 93 11.18 13.15 -1.48
CA ALA A 93 12.35 13.43 -0.66
C ALA A 93 13.21 12.16 -0.42
N ASP A 94 14.52 12.35 -0.26
CA ASP A 94 15.50 11.25 -0.11
C ASP A 94 15.18 10.30 1.05
N ASP A 95 14.69 10.84 2.17
CA ASP A 95 14.29 10.10 3.35
C ASP A 95 13.03 9.25 3.12
N VAL A 96 12.06 9.77 2.36
CA VAL A 96 10.91 8.98 1.89
C VAL A 96 11.35 7.88 0.93
N TYR A 97 12.24 8.17 -0.02
CA TYR A 97 12.74 7.16 -0.96
C TYR A 97 13.54 6.05 -0.24
N LYS A 98 14.36 6.40 0.76
CA LYS A 98 15.06 5.44 1.62
C LYS A 98 14.09 4.58 2.43
N TRP A 99 13.01 5.18 2.94
CA TRP A 99 11.97 4.42 3.63
C TRP A 99 11.27 3.43 2.70
N LEU A 100 10.91 3.84 1.49
CA LEU A 100 10.29 2.98 0.47
C LEU A 100 11.19 1.79 0.10
N THR A 101 12.43 2.07 -0.27
CA THR A 101 13.42 1.02 -0.61
C THR A 101 13.74 0.09 0.56
N GLY A 102 13.75 0.63 1.79
CA GLY A 102 13.86 -0.16 3.02
C GLY A 102 12.69 -1.12 3.22
N SER A 103 11.47 -0.70 2.88
CA SER A 103 10.27 -1.57 2.94
C SER A 103 10.31 -2.69 1.90
N GLU A 104 10.84 -2.44 0.70
CA GLU A 104 11.04 -3.47 -0.32
C GLU A 104 12.10 -4.47 0.08
N THR A 105 13.23 -4.00 0.64
CA THR A 105 14.30 -4.88 1.14
C THR A 105 13.79 -5.86 2.20
N LYS A 106 12.84 -5.42 3.02
CA LYS A 106 12.14 -6.24 4.02
C LYS A 106 10.97 -7.06 3.45
N LYS A 107 10.66 -6.91 2.15
CA LYS A 107 9.54 -7.54 1.45
C LYS A 107 8.16 -7.22 2.03
N VAL A 108 7.98 -6.01 2.55
CA VAL A 108 6.70 -5.54 3.14
C VAL A 108 6.10 -4.32 2.44
N HIS A 109 6.65 -3.91 1.29
CA HIS A 109 6.19 -2.74 0.54
C HIS A 109 4.72 -2.84 0.08
N VAL A 110 4.22 -4.04 -0.26
CA VAL A 110 2.80 -4.27 -0.58
C VAL A 110 1.93 -4.16 0.67
N ASP A 111 2.36 -4.74 1.80
CA ASP A 111 1.65 -4.62 3.08
C ASP A 111 1.61 -3.18 3.58
N VAL A 112 2.68 -2.43 3.36
CA VAL A 112 2.77 -0.99 3.63
C VAL A 112 1.74 -0.21 2.81
N LEU A 113 1.59 -0.52 1.52
CA LEU A 113 0.54 0.07 0.69
C LEU A 113 -0.86 -0.29 1.21
N ASN A 114 -1.11 -1.57 1.50
CA ASN A 114 -2.39 -2.04 2.03
C ASN A 114 -2.75 -1.37 3.36
N LEU A 115 -1.79 -1.25 4.27
CA LEU A 115 -1.95 -0.54 5.54
C LEU A 115 -2.27 0.93 5.32
N ALA A 116 -1.54 1.62 4.43
CA ALA A 116 -1.78 3.03 4.16
C ALA A 116 -3.18 3.28 3.55
N VAL A 117 -3.63 2.40 2.66
CA VAL A 117 -4.99 2.43 2.09
C VAL A 117 -6.04 2.13 3.16
N TYR A 118 -5.83 1.12 4.00
CA TYR A 118 -6.72 0.78 5.10
C TYR A 118 -6.90 1.96 6.08
N LEU A 119 -5.79 2.60 6.46
CA LEU A 119 -5.81 3.78 7.33
C LEU A 119 -6.36 5.03 6.65
N LYS A 120 -6.49 5.01 5.32
CA LYS A 120 -6.76 6.20 4.48
C LYS A 120 -5.77 7.32 4.81
N TYR A 121 -4.48 6.96 4.87
CA TYR A 121 -3.39 7.90 5.12
C TYR A 121 -2.80 8.36 3.78
N ASP A 122 -3.24 9.52 3.31
CA ASP A 122 -3.00 9.98 1.94
C ASP A 122 -1.51 10.13 1.58
N GLU A 123 -0.69 10.72 2.45
CA GLU A 123 0.74 10.90 2.18
C GLU A 123 1.47 9.56 1.98
N MET A 124 1.25 8.63 2.89
CA MET A 124 1.87 7.30 2.86
C MET A 124 1.33 6.46 1.69
N SER A 125 0.02 6.51 1.45
CA SER A 125 -0.61 5.73 0.37
C SER A 125 -0.17 6.23 -1.00
N CYS A 126 -0.05 7.54 -1.21
CA CYS A 126 0.48 8.09 -2.47
C CYS A 126 1.93 7.68 -2.69
N ALA A 127 2.80 7.79 -1.69
CA ALA A 127 4.21 7.40 -1.81
C ALA A 127 4.37 5.90 -2.07
N ALA A 128 3.68 5.05 -1.30
CA ALA A 128 3.75 3.60 -1.45
C ALA A 128 3.17 3.14 -2.80
N ALA A 129 2.03 3.71 -3.23
CA ALA A 129 1.41 3.36 -4.50
C ALA A 129 2.29 3.75 -5.70
N ALA A 130 2.91 4.94 -5.64
CA ALA A 130 3.83 5.40 -6.66
C ALA A 130 5.06 4.48 -6.76
N TYR A 131 5.61 4.07 -5.62
CA TYR A 131 6.74 3.14 -5.59
C TYR A 131 6.37 1.78 -6.17
N VAL A 132 5.26 1.18 -5.70
CA VAL A 132 4.78 -0.11 -6.22
C VAL A 132 4.53 -0.02 -7.73
N ALA A 133 3.96 1.08 -8.24
CA ALA A 133 3.74 1.28 -9.67
C ALA A 133 5.07 1.33 -10.47
N GLU A 134 6.07 2.07 -9.98
CA GLU A 134 7.41 2.09 -10.59
C GLU A 134 8.04 0.69 -10.61
N ARG A 135 7.97 -0.04 -9.50
CA ARG A 135 8.52 -1.40 -9.40
C ARG A 135 7.79 -2.38 -10.32
N LEU A 136 6.47 -2.28 -10.45
CA LEU A 136 5.69 -3.12 -11.37
C LEU A 136 6.11 -2.91 -12.82
N ASP A 137 6.32 -1.66 -13.23
CA ASP A 137 6.82 -1.33 -14.58
C ASP A 137 8.23 -1.91 -14.81
N GLU A 138 9.14 -1.79 -13.84
CA GLU A 138 10.47 -2.38 -13.93
C GLU A 138 10.45 -3.91 -14.01
N VAL A 139 9.66 -4.55 -13.14
CA VAL A 139 9.52 -6.02 -13.10
C VAL A 139 8.92 -6.54 -14.41
N ALA A 140 7.93 -5.84 -14.96
CA ALA A 140 7.33 -6.19 -16.25
C ALA A 140 8.35 -6.11 -17.40
N LYS A 141 9.14 -5.05 -17.45
CA LYS A 141 10.14 -4.79 -18.51
C LYS A 141 11.33 -5.74 -18.49
N GLN A 142 11.60 -6.41 -17.37
CA GLN A 142 12.66 -7.42 -17.28
C GLN A 142 12.28 -8.75 -17.91
N ALA A 143 10.99 -8.98 -18.20
CA ALA A 143 10.54 -10.24 -18.76
C ALA A 143 10.75 -10.32 -20.28
N PRO A 144 11.10 -11.51 -20.81
CA PRO A 144 11.28 -11.72 -22.25
C PRO A 144 9.95 -11.66 -23.04
N ASP A 145 8.82 -11.88 -22.37
CA ASP A 145 7.49 -11.90 -22.97
C ASP A 145 6.41 -11.55 -21.93
N ILE A 146 5.20 -11.26 -22.40
CA ILE A 146 4.08 -10.80 -21.56
C ILE A 146 3.60 -11.87 -20.56
N MET A 147 3.71 -13.15 -20.88
CA MET A 147 3.28 -14.24 -19.98
C MET A 147 4.27 -14.35 -18.81
N THR A 148 5.56 -14.35 -19.11
CA THR A 148 6.62 -14.30 -18.10
C THR A 148 6.52 -13.01 -17.27
N GLY A 149 6.21 -11.87 -17.89
CA GLY A 149 6.03 -10.60 -17.19
C GLY A 149 4.86 -10.62 -16.21
N ALA A 150 3.73 -11.20 -16.62
CA ALA A 150 2.58 -11.40 -15.74
C ALA A 150 2.92 -12.32 -14.56
N GLU A 151 3.70 -13.39 -14.76
CA GLU A 151 4.18 -14.24 -13.67
C GLU A 151 5.11 -13.51 -12.71
N HIS A 152 6.07 -12.73 -13.23
CA HIS A 152 6.94 -11.91 -12.40
C HIS A 152 6.15 -10.89 -11.55
N ILE A 153 5.16 -10.22 -12.13
CA ILE A 153 4.26 -9.30 -11.40
C ILE A 153 3.51 -10.05 -10.30
N ARG A 154 2.93 -11.22 -10.59
CA ARG A 154 2.22 -12.02 -9.59
C ARG A 154 3.16 -12.40 -8.44
N ASN A 155 4.36 -12.85 -8.74
CA ASN A 155 5.36 -13.20 -7.73
C ASN A 155 5.77 -11.99 -6.89
N TYR A 156 5.97 -10.83 -7.52
CA TYR A 156 6.27 -9.57 -6.84
C TYR A 156 5.16 -9.14 -5.87
N LEU A 157 3.91 -9.24 -6.31
CA LEU A 157 2.72 -8.90 -5.50
C LEU A 157 2.26 -10.02 -4.55
N ASN A 158 2.95 -11.17 -4.54
CA ASN A 158 2.53 -12.38 -3.83
C ASN A 158 1.10 -12.84 -4.17
N LEU A 159 0.70 -12.71 -5.43
CA LEU A 159 -0.60 -13.13 -5.94
C LEU A 159 -0.54 -14.56 -6.48
N LYS A 160 -1.50 -15.39 -6.06
CA LYS A 160 -1.69 -16.71 -6.64
C LYS A 160 -2.28 -16.57 -8.04
N ASN A 161 -1.81 -17.38 -8.99
CA ASN A 161 -2.51 -17.52 -10.27
C ASN A 161 -3.78 -18.35 -10.05
N GLU A 162 -4.93 -17.75 -10.34
CA GLU A 162 -6.24 -18.39 -10.20
C GLU A 162 -6.72 -19.03 -11.50
N TRP A 163 -6.02 -18.77 -12.61
CA TRP A 163 -6.39 -19.31 -13.92
C TRP A 163 -5.94 -20.76 -14.02
N SER A 164 -6.82 -21.59 -14.58
CA SER A 164 -6.51 -22.99 -14.87
C SER A 164 -5.40 -23.12 -15.92
N GLU A 165 -4.80 -24.30 -16.01
CA GLU A 165 -3.81 -24.60 -17.05
C GLU A 165 -4.36 -24.41 -18.47
N GLU A 166 -5.65 -24.71 -18.67
CA GLU A 166 -6.29 -24.57 -19.98
C GLU A 166 -6.48 -23.09 -20.35
N GLU A 167 -6.96 -22.27 -19.42
CA GLU A 167 -7.09 -20.82 -19.60
C GLU A 167 -5.72 -20.17 -19.87
N MET A 168 -4.68 -20.58 -19.14
CA MET A 168 -3.32 -20.08 -19.36
C MET A 168 -2.76 -20.49 -20.74
N LYS A 169 -3.07 -21.70 -21.23
CA LYS A 169 -2.70 -22.14 -22.59
C LYS A 169 -3.43 -21.34 -23.67
N HIS A 170 -4.71 -21.02 -23.46
CA HIS A 170 -5.46 -20.18 -24.39
C HIS A 170 -4.92 -18.76 -24.43
N LEU A 171 -4.69 -18.14 -23.26
CA LEU A 171 -4.08 -16.81 -23.17
C LEU A 171 -2.72 -16.75 -23.88
N ALA A 172 -1.86 -17.75 -23.67
CA ALA A 172 -0.56 -17.80 -24.33
C ALA A 172 -0.67 -17.81 -25.88
N LYS A 173 -1.66 -18.53 -26.42
CA LYS A 173 -1.93 -18.55 -27.87
C LYS A 173 -2.43 -17.20 -28.36
N GLU A 174 -3.33 -16.56 -27.63
CA GLU A 174 -3.86 -15.23 -27.97
C GLU A 174 -2.77 -14.17 -27.97
N MET A 175 -1.89 -14.19 -26.96
CA MET A 175 -0.75 -13.28 -26.89
C MET A 175 0.23 -13.52 -28.04
N ALA A 176 0.58 -14.78 -28.34
CA ALA A 176 1.44 -15.11 -29.48
C ALA A 176 0.86 -14.61 -30.81
N TYR A 177 -0.45 -14.81 -31.02
CA TYR A 177 -1.16 -14.32 -32.19
C TYR A 177 -1.16 -12.78 -32.28
N ALA A 178 -1.33 -12.09 -31.15
CA ALA A 178 -1.25 -10.63 -31.11
C ALA A 178 0.13 -10.11 -31.56
N LYS A 179 1.24 -10.77 -31.16
CA LYS A 179 2.59 -10.43 -31.66
C LYS A 179 2.77 -10.68 -33.15
N GLU A 180 2.19 -11.77 -33.64
CA GLU A 180 2.26 -12.18 -35.05
C GLU A 180 1.57 -11.13 -35.94
N VAL A 181 0.38 -10.68 -35.54
CA VAL A 181 -0.40 -9.68 -36.28
C VAL A 181 0.18 -8.28 -36.10
N ASN A 182 0.73 -7.95 -34.93
CA ASN A 182 1.36 -6.67 -34.64
C ASN A 182 2.66 -6.88 -33.85
N SER A 183 3.80 -6.71 -34.52
CA SER A 183 5.12 -6.86 -33.90
C SER A 183 5.39 -5.84 -32.78
N SER A 184 4.68 -4.70 -32.79
CA SER A 184 4.73 -3.70 -31.73
C SER A 184 3.67 -3.89 -30.65
N ALA A 185 2.88 -4.97 -30.66
CA ALA A 185 2.01 -5.29 -29.55
C ALA A 185 2.86 -5.50 -28.30
N TYR A 186 2.51 -4.78 -27.22
CA TYR A 186 3.16 -4.74 -25.89
C TYR A 186 4.67 -4.46 -25.88
#